data_AF-I3ZTE0-F1
#
_entry.id   AF-I3ZTE0-F1
#
_cell.length_a   1.000
_cell.length_b   1.000
_cell.length_c   1.000
_cell.angle_alpha   90.00
_cell.angle_beta   90.00
_cell.angle_gamma   90.00
#
_symmetry.space_group_name_H-M   'P 1'
#
loop_
_entity.id
_entity.type
_entity.pdbx_description
1 polymer ?
#
loop_
_entity_poly.entity_id
_entity_poly.type
_entity_poly.pdbx_seq_one_letter_code
_entity_poly.pdbx_strand_id
1 'polypeptide(L)'
;MRLVRRGQVSLEFMLVFGIMLVLMLYSVNSVTFKEGSTSTETLKMQVLLEEKSLANAIAGTIAQVYAQGPGAKSTTYAKVTYLAEPDYLQKAFGSAKVSVGSSGNLVFVGVGDNLITEDANGAEKNTVTTEMPYTSKGKGILFPDGLPSKSIRIIVEWDPSRDEDWSAAVVGSYLEITININPGG
;
A
#
# COMPACT_ATOMS: atom_id res chain seq x y z
N MET A 1 6.15 -79.91 -1.48
CA MET A 1 5.37 -78.74 -1.95
C MET A 1 4.93 -77.93 -0.73
N ARG A 2 5.41 -76.69 -0.56
CA ARG A 2 4.98 -75.79 0.53
C ARG A 2 3.63 -75.17 0.14
N LEU A 3 2.57 -75.41 0.92
CA LEU A 3 1.33 -74.65 0.81
C LEU A 3 1.57 -73.22 1.31
N VAL A 4 1.57 -72.25 0.41
CA VAL A 4 1.54 -70.84 0.75
C VAL A 4 0.10 -70.50 1.17
N ARG A 5 -0.13 -70.26 2.47
CA ARG A 5 -1.39 -69.67 2.95
C ARG A 5 -1.52 -68.28 2.33
N ARG A 6 -2.46 -68.12 1.39
CA ARG A 6 -2.87 -66.80 0.90
C ARG A 6 -3.55 -66.09 2.07
N GLY A 7 -2.95 -65.01 2.57
CA GLY A 7 -3.56 -64.19 3.61
C GLY A 7 -4.87 -63.61 3.08
N GLN A 8 -6.00 -64.13 3.53
CA GLN A 8 -7.30 -63.51 3.30
C GLN A 8 -7.31 -62.19 4.07
N VAL A 9 -7.30 -61.08 3.35
CA VAL A 9 -7.58 -59.76 3.91
C VAL A 9 -9.09 -59.72 4.18
N SER A 10 -9.48 -59.42 5.42
CA SER A 10 -10.90 -59.27 5.78
C SER A 10 -11.53 -58.16 4.95
N LEU A 11 -12.76 -58.39 4.46
CA LEU A 11 -13.55 -57.40 3.71
C LEU A 11 -13.69 -56.08 4.50
N GLU A 12 -13.82 -56.19 5.82
CA GLU A 12 -13.93 -55.05 6.74
C GLU A 12 -12.64 -54.21 6.75
N PHE A 13 -11.48 -54.85 6.62
CA PHE A 13 -10.19 -54.15 6.56
C PHE A 13 -10.06 -53.34 5.26
N MET A 14 -10.55 -53.87 4.14
CA MET A 14 -10.56 -53.16 2.87
C MET A 14 -11.52 -51.96 2.89
N LEU A 15 -12.67 -52.10 3.57
CA LEU A 15 -13.65 -51.02 3.73
C LEU A 15 -13.08 -49.86 4.56
N VAL A 16 -12.49 -50.17 5.71
CA VAL A 16 -11.87 -49.14 6.58
C VAL A 16 -10.73 -48.44 5.87
N PHE A 17 -9.89 -49.18 5.15
CA PHE A 17 -8.80 -48.61 4.37
C PHE A 17 -9.30 -47.71 3.24
N GLY A 18 -10.38 -48.10 2.55
CA GLY A 18 -11.01 -47.29 1.51
C GLY A 18 -11.59 -45.97 2.05
N ILE A 19 -12.27 -46.00 3.19
CA ILE A 19 -12.80 -44.79 3.84
C ILE A 19 -11.66 -43.87 4.28
N MET A 20 -10.57 -44.40 4.84
CA MET A 20 -9.39 -43.59 5.15
C MET A 20 -8.76 -42.96 3.91
N LEU A 21 -8.71 -43.67 2.78
CA LEU A 21 -8.15 -43.15 1.53
C LEU A 21 -9.01 -42.00 0.97
N VAL A 22 -10.35 -42.12 1.05
CA VAL A 22 -11.27 -41.05 0.66
C VAL A 22 -11.13 -39.84 1.59
N LEU A 23 -11.05 -40.06 2.91
CA LEU A 23 -10.82 -38.98 3.87
C LEU A 23 -9.46 -38.31 3.67
N MET A 24 -8.43 -39.08 3.29
CA MET A 24 -7.10 -38.54 2.98
C MET A 24 -7.12 -37.70 1.70
N LEU A 25 -7.78 -38.17 0.63
CA LEU A 25 -7.95 -37.39 -0.60
C LEU A 25 -8.75 -36.12 -0.35
N TYR A 26 -9.82 -36.19 0.45
CA TYR A 26 -10.61 -35.03 0.82
C TYR A 26 -9.85 -34.06 1.73
N SER A 27 -9.04 -34.59 2.65
CA SER A 27 -8.15 -33.79 3.49
C SER A 27 -7.06 -33.13 2.68
N VAL A 28 -6.46 -33.79 1.68
CA VAL A 28 -5.45 -33.16 0.80
C VAL A 28 -6.09 -32.05 -0.03
N ASN A 29 -7.29 -32.24 -0.55
CA ASN A 29 -8.03 -31.19 -1.28
C ASN A 29 -8.54 -30.05 -0.38
N SER A 30 -8.72 -30.28 0.92
CA SER A 30 -9.07 -29.26 1.90
C SER A 30 -7.83 -28.53 2.47
N VAL A 31 -6.70 -29.23 2.55
CA VAL A 31 -5.39 -28.73 3.02
C VAL A 31 -4.55 -28.14 1.88
N THR A 32 -5.05 -28.13 0.64
CA THR A 32 -4.73 -27.06 -0.33
C THR A 32 -5.26 -25.69 0.11
N PHE A 33 -5.13 -25.36 1.40
CA PHE A 33 -4.56 -24.09 1.79
C PHE A 33 -3.32 -23.89 0.93
N LYS A 34 -3.39 -22.91 0.02
CA LYS A 34 -2.23 -22.45 -0.74
C LYS A 34 -1.20 -21.91 0.24
N GLU A 35 -0.32 -22.78 0.74
CA GLU A 35 0.89 -22.40 1.46
C GLU A 35 1.66 -21.40 0.57
N GLY A 36 1.68 -20.13 0.98
CA GLY A 36 2.36 -19.05 0.27
C GLY A 36 1.54 -17.78 0.01
N SER A 37 0.23 -17.77 0.25
CA SER A 37 -0.53 -16.52 0.25
C SER A 37 -0.59 -15.96 1.67
N THR A 38 0.17 -14.91 1.98
CA THR A 38 -0.37 -13.91 2.91
C THR A 38 -1.79 -13.61 2.43
N SER A 39 -2.79 -13.67 3.33
CA SER A 39 -4.18 -13.34 2.94
C SER A 39 -4.13 -12.01 2.20
N THR A 40 -4.83 -11.90 1.07
CA THR A 40 -4.94 -10.62 0.34
C THR A 40 -5.35 -9.47 1.27
N GLU A 41 -6.06 -9.78 2.36
CA GLU A 41 -6.40 -8.85 3.42
C GLU A 41 -5.19 -8.40 4.24
N THR A 42 -4.27 -9.31 4.60
CA THR A 42 -3.01 -8.95 5.28
C THR A 42 -2.16 -8.04 4.41
N LEU A 43 -2.08 -8.32 3.10
CA LEU A 43 -1.34 -7.48 2.16
C LEU A 43 -1.98 -6.09 2.05
N LYS A 44 -3.32 -6.00 1.90
CA LYS A 44 -4.04 -4.72 1.92
C LYS A 44 -3.74 -3.93 3.19
N MET A 45 -3.79 -4.57 4.37
CA MET A 45 -3.48 -3.91 5.63
C MET A 45 -2.04 -3.38 5.70
N GLN A 46 -1.07 -4.15 5.20
CA GLN A 46 0.32 -3.71 5.14
C GLN A 46 0.51 -2.49 4.23
N VAL A 47 -0.15 -2.48 3.08
CA VAL A 47 -0.15 -1.32 2.18
C VAL A 47 -0.80 -0.11 2.86
N LEU A 48 -1.99 -0.25 3.44
CA LEU A 48 -2.69 0.85 4.14
C LEU A 48 -1.85 1.45 5.28
N LEU A 49 -1.13 0.62 6.05
CA LEU A 49 -0.24 1.10 7.10
C LEU A 49 0.95 1.88 6.53
N GLU A 50 1.49 1.44 5.40
CA GLU A 50 2.56 2.15 4.71
C GLU A 50 2.09 3.47 4.10
N GLU A 51 0.90 3.50 3.49
CA GLU A 51 0.22 4.72 3.04
C GLU A 51 0.04 5.70 4.19
N LYS A 52 -0.46 5.23 5.35
CA LYS A 52 -0.60 6.07 6.55
C LYS A 52 0.74 6.63 7.00
N SER A 53 1.78 5.79 7.00
CA SER A 53 3.11 6.23 7.40
C SER A 53 3.66 7.30 6.47
N LEU A 54 3.46 7.16 5.16
CA LEU A 54 3.88 8.15 4.17
C LEU A 54 3.09 9.45 4.30
N ALA A 55 1.77 9.37 4.43
CA ALA A 55 0.90 10.53 4.64
C ALA A 55 1.29 11.29 5.92
N ASN A 56 1.60 10.58 7.01
CA ASN A 56 2.10 11.17 8.24
C ASN A 56 3.47 11.83 8.08
N ALA A 57 4.39 11.20 7.32
CA ALA A 57 5.69 11.80 7.06
C ALA A 57 5.53 13.13 6.32
N ILE A 58 4.73 13.16 5.25
CA ILE A 58 4.47 14.38 4.47
C ILE A 58 3.79 15.45 5.34
N ALA A 59 2.69 15.12 6.01
CA ALA A 59 1.96 16.05 6.86
C ALA A 59 2.83 16.60 8.01
N GLY A 60 3.68 15.74 8.60
CA GLY A 60 4.64 16.13 9.63
C GLY A 60 5.71 17.10 9.11
N THR A 61 6.27 16.85 7.92
CA THR A 61 7.22 17.78 7.29
C THR A 61 6.56 19.12 6.95
N ILE A 62 5.33 19.09 6.45
CA ILE A 62 4.53 20.29 6.20
C ILE A 62 4.30 21.07 7.50
N ALA A 63 3.88 20.39 8.57
CA ALA A 63 3.65 21.01 9.86
C ALA A 63 4.93 21.67 10.42
N GLN A 64 6.08 21.03 10.22
CA GLN A 64 7.37 21.57 10.61
C GLN A 64 7.72 22.86 9.85
N VAL A 65 7.51 22.89 8.52
CA VAL A 65 7.77 24.08 7.70
C VAL A 65 6.79 25.21 8.06
N TYR A 66 5.51 24.87 8.20
CA TYR A 66 4.47 25.81 8.60
C TYR A 66 4.79 26.48 9.95
N ALA A 67 5.23 25.70 10.94
CA ALA A 67 5.61 26.22 12.26
C ALA A 67 6.86 27.12 12.23
N GLN A 68 7.74 26.96 11.24
CA GLN A 68 8.93 27.79 11.08
C GLN A 68 8.65 29.12 10.35
N GLY A 69 7.59 29.19 9.55
CA GLY A 69 7.19 30.41 8.85
C GLY A 69 7.69 30.52 7.40
N PRO A 70 7.39 31.65 6.72
CA PRO A 70 7.78 31.87 5.32
C PRO A 70 9.29 31.81 5.12
N GLY A 71 9.73 31.18 4.03
CA GLY A 71 11.14 30.94 3.71
C GLY A 71 11.75 29.70 4.37
N ALA A 72 10.98 28.99 5.19
CA ALA A 72 11.43 27.74 5.79
C ALA A 72 11.46 26.59 4.77
N LYS A 73 12.40 25.66 4.98
CA LYS A 73 12.57 24.46 4.18
C LYS A 73 12.91 23.29 5.09
N SER A 74 12.23 22.17 4.92
CA SER A 74 12.51 20.93 5.63
C SER A 74 12.61 19.76 4.66
N THR A 75 13.40 18.76 5.04
CA THR A 75 13.54 17.52 4.29
C THR A 75 13.37 16.35 5.22
N THR A 76 12.51 15.41 4.85
CA THR A 76 12.27 14.17 5.58
C THR A 76 12.46 12.98 4.64
N TYR A 77 13.01 11.89 5.16
CA TYR A 77 13.18 10.66 4.42
C TYR A 77 12.15 9.64 4.89
N ALA A 78 11.45 9.03 3.94
CA ALA A 78 10.53 7.93 4.18
C ALA A 78 10.99 6.70 3.39
N LYS A 79 10.73 5.52 3.95
CA LYS A 79 10.99 4.25 3.28
C LYS A 79 9.66 3.55 3.03
N VAL A 80 9.48 3.07 1.82
CA VAL A 80 8.32 2.29 1.39
C VAL A 80 8.81 0.97 0.80
N THR A 81 7.98 -0.05 0.88
CA THR A 81 8.26 -1.42 0.46
C THR A 81 7.16 -1.92 -0.43
N TYR A 82 5.89 -1.75 -0.05
CA TYR A 82 4.74 -2.28 -0.76
C TYR A 82 4.21 -1.31 -1.82
N LEU A 83 4.23 0.00 -1.55
CA LEU A 83 3.83 1.04 -2.49
C LEU A 83 4.72 1.14 -3.72
N ALA A 84 5.94 0.59 -3.67
CA ALA A 84 6.85 0.52 -4.80
C ALA A 84 6.72 -0.77 -5.63
N GLU A 85 5.89 -1.72 -5.20
CA GLU A 85 5.78 -3.05 -5.83
C GLU A 85 4.42 -3.17 -6.54
N PRO A 86 4.33 -2.90 -7.85
CA PRO A 86 3.05 -2.85 -8.57
C PRO A 86 2.28 -4.18 -8.53
N ASP A 87 2.98 -5.31 -8.51
CA ASP A 87 2.35 -6.64 -8.37
C ASP A 87 1.60 -6.81 -7.04
N TYR A 88 2.11 -6.22 -5.96
CA TYR A 88 1.47 -6.27 -4.66
C TYR A 88 0.24 -5.37 -4.60
N LEU A 89 0.33 -4.18 -5.21
CA LEU A 89 -0.79 -3.26 -5.34
C LEU A 89 -1.92 -3.86 -6.20
N GLN A 90 -1.56 -4.47 -7.34
CA GLN A 90 -2.52 -5.15 -8.22
C GLN A 90 -3.21 -6.30 -7.50
N LYS A 91 -2.50 -7.09 -6.70
CA LYS A 91 -3.08 -8.19 -5.90
C LYS A 91 -3.96 -7.68 -4.76
N ALA A 92 -3.58 -6.58 -4.12
CA ALA A 92 -4.28 -6.04 -2.96
C ALA A 92 -5.53 -5.23 -3.34
N PHE A 93 -5.44 -4.36 -4.35
CA PHE A 93 -6.47 -3.37 -4.67
C PHE A 93 -6.99 -3.47 -6.10
N GLY A 94 -6.40 -4.31 -6.95
CA GLY A 94 -6.80 -4.42 -8.36
C GLY A 94 -6.29 -3.28 -9.24
N SER A 95 -5.44 -2.39 -8.69
CA SER A 95 -4.77 -1.31 -9.41
C SER A 95 -3.32 -1.20 -8.94
N ALA A 96 -2.41 -0.83 -9.84
CA ALA A 96 -1.01 -0.54 -9.54
C ALA A 96 -0.75 0.96 -9.32
N LYS A 97 -1.76 1.80 -9.54
CA LYS A 97 -1.58 3.25 -9.51
C LYS A 97 -1.59 3.77 -8.08
N VAL A 98 -0.62 4.62 -7.74
CA VAL A 98 -0.51 5.26 -6.43
C VAL A 98 -0.74 6.75 -6.61
N SER A 99 -1.61 7.32 -5.78
CA SER A 99 -1.86 8.76 -5.70
C SER A 99 -1.32 9.31 -4.39
N VAL A 100 -0.70 10.49 -4.47
CA VAL A 100 -0.20 11.25 -3.32
C VAL A 100 -0.57 12.70 -3.51
N GLY A 101 -1.14 13.35 -2.50
CA GLY A 101 -1.56 14.74 -2.63
C GLY A 101 -2.14 15.34 -1.37
N SER A 102 -2.76 16.50 -1.52
CA SER A 102 -3.50 17.18 -0.47
C SER A 102 -4.80 17.79 -1.00
N SER A 103 -5.80 17.87 -0.13
CA SER A 103 -7.08 18.52 -0.41
C SER A 103 -7.66 19.07 0.88
N GLY A 104 -8.02 20.35 0.89
CA GLY A 104 -8.42 21.01 2.13
C GLY A 104 -7.31 20.91 3.16
N ASN A 105 -7.63 20.51 4.38
CA ASN A 105 -6.66 20.36 5.48
C ASN A 105 -6.06 18.94 5.58
N LEU A 106 -6.15 18.12 4.53
CA LEU A 106 -5.74 16.72 4.54
C LEU A 106 -4.66 16.45 3.50
N VAL A 107 -3.66 15.66 3.88
CA VAL A 107 -2.76 14.92 2.99
C VAL A 107 -3.37 13.54 2.77
N PHE A 108 -3.39 13.07 1.54
CA PHE A 108 -3.84 11.74 1.18
C PHE A 108 -2.75 10.95 0.46
N VAL A 109 -2.75 9.65 0.72
CA VAL A 109 -2.01 8.63 -0.04
C VAL A 109 -2.96 7.47 -0.24
N GLY A 110 -3.06 6.95 -1.46
CA GLY A 110 -3.95 5.84 -1.75
C GLY A 110 -3.67 5.15 -3.08
N VAL A 111 -4.07 3.89 -3.16
CA VAL A 111 -4.00 3.07 -4.38
C VAL A 111 -5.37 3.05 -5.08
N GLY A 112 -5.40 3.53 -6.32
CA GLY A 112 -6.65 3.72 -7.06
C GLY A 112 -6.43 4.15 -8.50
N ASP A 113 -7.41 3.84 -9.37
CA ASP A 113 -7.29 4.12 -10.80
C ASP A 113 -7.41 5.60 -11.16
N ASN A 114 -8.02 6.39 -10.28
CA ASN A 114 -8.20 7.81 -10.47
C ASN A 114 -7.18 8.58 -9.65
N LEU A 115 -6.80 9.74 -10.15
CA LEU A 115 -6.12 10.72 -9.33
C LEU A 115 -7.13 11.26 -8.32
N ILE A 116 -6.79 11.16 -7.05
CA ILE A 116 -7.56 11.79 -5.98
C ILE A 116 -7.27 13.30 -6.08
N THR A 117 -8.24 14.08 -6.55
CA THR A 117 -8.21 15.55 -6.52
C THR A 117 -9.56 16.06 -6.09
N GLU A 118 -9.56 16.91 -5.07
CA GLU A 118 -10.70 17.64 -4.50
C GLU A 118 -11.94 16.81 -4.12
N ASP A 119 -12.30 16.90 -2.84
CA ASP A 119 -13.44 16.24 -2.18
C ASP A 119 -13.26 14.73 -1.91
N ALA A 120 -12.31 14.42 -1.03
CA ALA A 120 -12.13 13.09 -0.41
C ALA A 120 -13.31 12.66 0.50
N ASN A 121 -14.51 13.23 0.33
CA ASN A 121 -15.70 12.90 1.11
C ASN A 121 -16.52 11.74 0.54
N GLY A 122 -16.08 10.99 -0.49
CA GLY A 122 -16.97 9.90 -0.95
C GLY A 122 -16.55 8.81 -1.91
N ALA A 123 -15.39 8.79 -2.59
CA ALA A 123 -15.24 7.88 -3.73
C ALA A 123 -14.21 6.73 -3.58
N GLU A 124 -13.11 6.90 -2.84
CA GLU A 124 -12.01 5.94 -2.90
C GLU A 124 -11.79 5.23 -1.57
N LYS A 125 -12.38 4.04 -1.43
CA LYS A 125 -12.33 3.16 -0.24
C LYS A 125 -10.91 2.74 0.21
N ASN A 126 -9.88 3.07 -0.57
CA ASN A 126 -8.48 2.69 -0.33
C ASN A 126 -7.57 3.91 -0.12
N THR A 127 -8.14 5.02 0.36
CA THR A 127 -7.37 6.25 0.62
C THR A 127 -7.16 6.44 2.09
N VAL A 128 -5.92 6.69 2.47
CA VAL A 128 -5.58 7.08 3.83
C VAL A 128 -5.31 8.58 3.88
N THR A 129 -5.88 9.25 4.88
CA THR A 129 -5.73 10.70 5.07
C THR A 129 -5.04 11.03 6.39
N THR A 130 -4.33 12.15 6.42
CA THR A 130 -3.70 12.75 7.61
C THR A 130 -3.89 14.27 7.59
N GLU A 131 -4.24 14.85 8.73
CA GLU A 131 -4.41 16.30 8.87
C GLU A 131 -3.08 17.05 8.81
N MET A 132 -3.10 18.23 8.19
CA MET A 132 -2.02 19.20 8.20
C MET A 132 -2.49 20.53 8.84
N PRO A 133 -1.66 21.58 9.00
CA PRO A 133 -2.05 22.78 9.76
C PRO A 133 -2.69 23.88 8.91
N TYR A 134 -2.83 23.71 7.59
CA TYR A 134 -3.40 24.70 6.69
C TYR A 134 -4.24 24.05 5.58
N THR A 135 -5.16 24.83 5.02
CA THR A 135 -6.02 24.39 3.91
C THR A 135 -5.30 24.56 2.56
N SER A 136 -5.01 23.46 1.89
CA SER A 136 -4.50 23.43 0.51
C SER A 136 -5.60 23.57 -0.54
N LYS A 137 -5.21 24.09 -1.72
CA LYS A 137 -6.09 24.23 -2.90
C LYS A 137 -6.25 22.95 -3.74
N GLY A 138 -5.96 21.77 -3.19
CA GLY A 138 -6.08 20.52 -3.94
C GLY A 138 -4.93 20.29 -4.93
N LYS A 139 -3.97 19.45 -4.56
CA LYS A 139 -2.87 19.02 -5.46
C LYS A 139 -2.65 17.52 -5.33
N GLY A 140 -2.27 16.87 -6.42
CA GLY A 140 -2.05 15.44 -6.44
C GLY A 140 -1.10 15.02 -7.54
N ILE A 141 -0.36 13.96 -7.26
CA ILE A 141 0.59 13.30 -8.16
C ILE A 141 0.11 11.87 -8.33
N LEU A 142 0.00 11.41 -9.58
CA LEU A 142 -0.35 10.03 -9.91
C LEU A 142 0.90 9.30 -10.40
N PHE A 143 1.19 8.16 -9.79
CA PHE A 143 2.22 7.23 -10.22
C PHE A 143 1.54 6.03 -10.87
N PRO A 144 1.78 5.75 -12.16
CA PRO A 144 1.03 4.73 -12.89
C PRO A 144 1.35 3.29 -12.47
N ASP A 145 2.59 3.03 -12.04
CA ASP A 145 3.11 1.68 -11.78
C ASP A 145 3.77 1.58 -10.41
N GLY A 146 3.05 1.99 -9.36
CA GLY A 146 3.60 2.13 -8.02
C GLY A 146 4.60 3.28 -7.92
N LEU A 147 5.14 3.48 -6.72
CA LEU A 147 6.19 4.45 -6.49
C LEU A 147 7.51 3.96 -7.13
N PRO A 148 8.18 4.78 -7.95
CA PRO A 148 9.35 4.36 -8.71
C PRO A 148 10.59 4.06 -7.84
N SER A 149 10.54 4.37 -6.54
CA SER A 149 11.59 3.99 -5.59
C SER A 149 11.04 3.67 -4.20
N LYS A 150 11.72 2.75 -3.52
CA LYS A 150 11.52 2.40 -2.11
C LYS A 150 12.01 3.46 -1.14
N SER A 151 12.86 4.38 -1.58
CA SER A 151 13.38 5.46 -0.76
C SER A 151 12.79 6.78 -1.24
N ILE A 152 12.07 7.46 -0.36
CA ILE A 152 11.40 8.71 -0.68
C ILE A 152 12.08 9.85 0.09
N ARG A 153 12.36 10.94 -0.61
CA ARG A 153 12.85 12.18 -0.05
C ARG A 153 11.75 13.22 -0.22
N ILE A 154 11.18 13.64 0.91
CA ILE A 154 10.12 14.63 0.96
C ILE A 154 10.78 15.97 1.26
N ILE A 155 10.72 16.90 0.31
CA ILE A 155 11.22 18.26 0.46
C ILE A 155 10.00 19.18 0.51
N VAL A 156 9.85 19.88 1.63
CA VAL A 156 8.80 20.88 1.79
C VAL A 156 9.44 22.24 1.95
N GLU A 157 8.93 23.23 1.25
CA GLU A 157 9.38 24.61 1.29
C GLU A 157 8.17 25.54 1.36
N TRP A 158 8.28 26.63 2.12
CA TRP A 158 7.30 27.70 2.07
C TRP A 158 7.89 28.90 1.34
N ASP A 159 7.64 28.98 0.04
CA ASP A 159 7.92 30.15 -0.77
C ASP A 159 6.61 30.90 -1.09
N PRO A 160 6.33 32.03 -0.41
CA PRO A 160 5.10 32.81 -0.65
C PRO A 160 5.10 33.52 -2.01
N SER A 161 6.21 33.56 -2.74
CA SER A 161 6.25 34.12 -4.10
C SER A 161 5.74 33.15 -5.16
N ARG A 162 5.51 31.89 -4.78
CA ARG A 162 5.09 30.80 -5.65
C ARG A 162 3.74 30.25 -5.20
N ASP A 163 2.95 29.81 -6.18
CA ASP A 163 1.74 29.04 -5.90
C ASP A 163 2.08 27.70 -5.21
N GLU A 164 1.09 27.18 -4.47
CA GLU A 164 1.17 25.84 -3.92
C GLU A 164 1.32 24.82 -5.07
N ASP A 165 2.36 23.99 -4.98
CA ASP A 165 2.71 23.05 -6.03
C ASP A 165 3.32 21.78 -5.46
N TRP A 166 3.02 20.66 -6.10
CA TRP A 166 3.48 19.33 -5.74
C TRP A 166 4.08 18.69 -6.98
N SER A 167 5.35 18.32 -6.90
CA SER A 167 6.08 17.69 -8.00
C SER A 167 6.85 16.48 -7.50
N ALA A 168 7.09 15.53 -8.40
CA ALA A 168 7.87 14.35 -8.11
C ALA A 168 8.89 14.10 -9.22
N ALA A 169 10.10 13.73 -8.82
CA ALA A 169 11.18 13.34 -9.73
C ALA A 169 11.98 12.18 -9.13
N VAL A 170 12.52 11.32 -9.99
CA VAL A 170 13.46 10.28 -9.54
C VAL A 170 14.87 10.88 -9.59
N VAL A 171 15.52 10.99 -8.44
CA VAL A 171 16.87 11.55 -8.28
C VAL A 171 17.79 10.48 -7.73
N GLY A 172 18.56 9.84 -8.63
CA GLY A 172 19.42 8.72 -8.29
C GLY A 172 18.60 7.51 -7.82
N SER A 173 18.77 7.11 -6.56
CA SER A 173 18.02 6.00 -5.95
C SER A 173 16.77 6.45 -5.19
N TYR A 174 16.43 7.74 -5.18
CA TYR A 174 15.31 8.27 -4.41
C TYR A 174 14.19 8.77 -5.33
N LEU A 175 12.95 8.58 -4.88
CA LEU A 175 11.84 9.41 -5.33
C LEU A 175 11.88 10.70 -4.52
N GLU A 176 12.11 11.83 -5.17
CA GLU A 176 12.03 13.15 -4.56
C GLU A 176 10.64 13.73 -4.78
N ILE A 177 9.91 13.99 -3.70
CA ILE A 177 8.62 14.70 -3.71
C ILE A 177 8.90 16.11 -3.19
N THR A 178 8.74 17.11 -4.06
CA THR A 178 8.94 18.51 -3.73
C THR A 178 7.57 19.19 -3.61
N ILE A 179 7.34 19.80 -2.44
CA ILE A 179 6.10 20.47 -2.08
C ILE A 179 6.42 21.92 -1.76
N ASN A 180 5.85 22.85 -2.52
CA ASN A 180 5.79 24.25 -2.13
C ASN A 180 4.46 24.50 -1.44
N ILE A 181 4.49 24.98 -0.20
CA ILE A 181 3.30 25.39 0.54
C ILE A 181 3.15 26.91 0.43
N ASN A 182 1.91 27.38 0.28
CA ASN A 182 1.60 28.80 0.34
C ASN A 182 0.29 29.03 1.14
N PRO A 183 0.36 28.87 2.48
CA PRO A 183 -0.77 29.13 3.36
C PRO A 183 -1.09 30.63 3.40
N GLY A 184 -2.08 31.05 2.60
CA GLY A 184 -2.51 32.45 2.53
C GLY A 184 -2.86 32.93 1.12
N GLY A 185 -2.33 32.25 0.09
CA GLY A 185 -2.47 32.66 -1.30
C GLY A 185 -1.38 33.64 -1.72
#